data_AF-A0A4P5YRC2-F1
#
_entry.id   AF-A0A4P5YRC2-F1
#
_cell.length_a   1.000
_cell.length_b   1.000
_cell.length_c   1.000
_cell.angle_alpha   90.00
_cell.angle_beta   90.00
_cell.angle_gamma   90.00
#
_symmetry.space_group_name_H-M   'P 1'
#
loop_
_entity.id
_entity.type
_entity.pdbx_description
1 polymer ?
#
loop_
_entity_poly.entity_id
_entity_poly.type
_entity_poly.pdbx_seq_one_letter_code
_entity_poly.pdbx_strand_id
1 'polypeptide(L)' 'MKTSLKDWRKVYRKLKGMRGVGETEVIRYSKAMAATPDERWALNVAKMKELGFWGRGLEGKRDFDNYVKKYGCPTWI' A
#
# COMPACT_ATOMS: atom_id res chain seq x y z
N MET A 1 2.65 -9.19 13.93
CA MET A 1 3.89 -8.38 13.81
C MET A 1 3.44 -6.94 13.60
N LYS A 2 3.67 -6.02 14.55
CA LYS A 2 3.37 -4.60 14.36
C LYS A 2 4.49 -4.02 13.49
N THR A 3 4.41 -4.21 12.18
CA THR A 3 5.37 -3.62 11.26
C THR A 3 5.03 -2.15 11.05
N SER A 4 6.06 -1.33 11.02
CA SER A 4 6.02 0.04 10.50
C SER A 4 6.72 0.08 9.15
N LEU A 5 6.48 1.11 8.35
CA LEU A 5 7.26 1.38 7.14
C LEU A 5 8.76 1.27 7.38
N LYS A 6 9.27 1.60 8.57
CA LYS A 6 10.70 1.42 8.91
C LYS A 6 11.22 -0.01 8.65
N ASP A 7 10.36 -1.02 8.73
CA ASP A 7 10.67 -2.43 8.51
C ASP A 7 10.54 -2.89 7.05
N TRP A 8 10.19 -2.00 6.10
CA TRP A 8 9.92 -2.38 4.70
C TRP A 8 11.11 -3.09 4.06
N ARG A 9 12.35 -2.72 4.41
CA ARG A 9 13.57 -3.39 3.92
C ARG A 9 13.68 -4.84 4.38
N LYS A 10 13.15 -5.18 5.55
CA LYS A 10 13.09 -6.57 6.05
C LYS A 10 12.11 -7.40 5.23
N VAL A 11 10.99 -6.80 4.82
CA VAL A 11 10.02 -7.43 3.91
C VAL A 11 10.60 -7.56 2.49
N TYR A 12 11.25 -6.51 1.97
CA TYR A 12 11.93 -6.54 0.68
C TYR A 12 12.93 -7.68 0.58
N ARG A 13 13.75 -7.91 1.61
CA ARG A 13 14.69 -9.04 1.61
C ARG A 13 14.03 -10.42 1.47
N LYS A 14 12.76 -10.56 1.85
CA LYS A 14 11.98 -11.80 1.69
C LYS A 14 11.34 -11.90 0.30
N LEU A 15 11.03 -10.76 -0.32
CA LEU A 15 10.34 -10.70 -1.62
C LEU A 15 11.29 -10.50 -2.81
N LYS A 16 12.53 -10.03 -2.58
CA LYS A 16 13.53 -9.86 -3.63
C LYS A 16 13.80 -11.21 -4.30
N GLY A 17 13.81 -11.22 -5.63
CA GLY A 17 13.99 -12.45 -6.42
C GLY A 17 12.69 -13.20 -6.75
N MET A 18 11.52 -12.65 -6.43
CA MET A 18 10.26 -13.15 -6.97
C MET A 18 10.29 -13.11 -8.51
N ARG A 19 10.12 -14.28 -9.13
CA ARG A 19 10.15 -14.42 -10.59
C ARG A 19 8.98 -13.67 -11.22
N GLY A 20 9.26 -12.87 -12.24
CA GLY A 20 8.23 -12.11 -12.97
C GLY A 20 7.76 -10.83 -12.27
N VAL A 21 8.41 -10.41 -11.18
CA VAL A 21 8.06 -9.19 -10.44
C VAL A 21 9.23 -8.20 -10.53
N GLY A 22 9.00 -7.04 -11.15
CA GLY A 22 10.01 -5.99 -11.27
C GLY A 22 10.37 -5.37 -9.92
N GLU A 23 11.59 -4.85 -9.79
CA GLU A 23 12.10 -4.31 -8.52
C GLU A 23 11.21 -3.21 -7.92
N THR A 24 10.68 -2.31 -8.76
CA THR A 24 9.74 -1.27 -8.35
C THR A 24 8.47 -1.85 -7.71
N GLU A 25 7.95 -2.94 -8.28
CA GLU A 25 6.79 -3.66 -7.75
C GLU A 25 7.12 -4.29 -6.40
N VAL A 26 8.29 -4.94 -6.28
CA VAL A 26 8.75 -5.56 -5.02
C VAL A 26 8.88 -4.49 -3.93
N ILE A 27 9.44 -3.32 -4.23
CA ILE A 27 9.56 -2.20 -3.29
C ILE A 27 8.18 -1.71 -2.86
N ARG A 28 7.24 -1.57 -3.80
CA ARG A 28 5.86 -1.15 -3.51
C ARG A 28 5.18 -2.13 -2.55
N TYR A 29 5.21 -3.43 -2.86
CA TYR A 29 4.64 -4.48 -2.01
C TYR A 29 5.30 -4.55 -0.63
N SER A 30 6.61 -4.36 -0.59
CA SER A 30 7.35 -4.39 0.68
C SER A 30 6.92 -3.27 1.62
N LYS A 31 6.68 -2.06 1.09
CA LYS A 31 6.17 -0.92 1.86
C LYS A 31 4.74 -1.16 2.33
N ALA A 32 3.88 -1.63 1.43
CA ALA A 32 2.48 -1.96 1.71
C ALA A 32 2.30 -2.95 2.87
N MET A 33 3.07 -4.04 2.82
CA MET A 33 3.04 -5.10 3.81
C MET A 33 3.63 -4.67 5.16
N ALA A 34 4.64 -3.80 5.13
CA ALA A 34 5.27 -3.29 6.34
C ALA A 34 4.48 -2.16 6.99
N ALA A 35 3.65 -1.43 6.25
CA ALA A 35 2.94 -0.27 6.76
C ALA A 35 1.93 -0.63 7.86
N THR A 36 1.85 0.21 8.89
CA THR A 36 0.69 0.26 9.79
C THR A 36 -0.57 0.67 9.01
N PRO A 37 -1.78 0.50 9.57
CA PRO A 37 -3.00 0.97 8.92
C PRO A 37 -2.97 2.46 8.53
N ASP A 38 -2.41 3.32 9.38
CA ASP A 38 -2.34 4.76 9.12
C ASP A 38 -1.24 5.11 8.09
N GLU A 39 -0.10 4.43 8.15
CA GLU A 39 0.96 4.57 7.13
C GLU A 39 0.48 4.09 5.75
N ARG A 40 -0.28 2.99 5.71
CA ARG A 40 -0.87 2.46 4.47
C ARG A 40 -1.89 3.44 3.91
N TRP A 41 -2.73 4.00 4.78
CA TRP A 41 -3.65 5.07 4.39
C TRP A 41 -2.90 6.26 3.77
N ALA A 42 -1.82 6.74 4.40
CA ALA A 42 -1.03 7.84 3.86
C ALA A 42 -0.42 7.53 2.48
N LEU A 43 0.07 6.30 2.28
CA LEU A 43 0.56 5.83 0.97
C LEU A 43 -0.55 5.84 -0.09
N ASN A 44 -1.75 5.43 0.29
CA ASN A 44 -2.90 5.39 -0.63
C ASN A 44 -3.42 6.76 -1.00
N VAL A 45 -3.46 7.68 -0.03
CA VAL A 45 -3.74 9.10 -0.30
C VAL A 45 -2.74 9.66 -1.30
N ALA A 46 -1.43 9.41 -1.10
CA ALA A 46 -0.40 9.87 -2.03
C ALA A 46 -0.60 9.29 -3.44
N LYS A 47 -0.93 7.99 -3.55
CA LYS A 47 -1.18 7.35 -4.83
C LYS A 47 -2.45 7.86 -5.52
N MET A 48 -3.52 8.08 -4.77
CA MET A 48 -4.76 8.65 -5.31
C MET A 48 -4.55 10.07 -5.83
N LYS A 49 -3.71 10.87 -5.16
CA LYS A 49 -3.32 12.19 -5.64
C LYS A 49 -2.52 12.10 -6.95
N GLU A 50 -1.54 11.20 -7.02
CA GLU A 50 -0.75 10.95 -8.24
C GLU A 50 -1.64 10.57 -9.43
N LEU A 51 -2.68 9.77 -9.20
CA LEU A 51 -3.60 9.30 -10.23
C LEU A 51 -4.76 10.26 -10.54
N GLY A 52 -4.87 11.39 -9.83
CA GLY A 52 -5.99 12.33 -10.00
C GLY A 52 -7.34 11.81 -9.49
N PHE A 53 -7.34 10.81 -8.62
CA PHE A 53 -8.55 10.27 -7.96
C PHE A 53 -8.86 10.96 -6.63
N TRP A 54 -7.92 11.75 -6.10
CA TRP A 54 -8.18 12.58 -4.93
C TRP A 54 -9.24 13.65 -5.26
N GLY A 55 -10.24 13.82 -4.39
CA GLY A 55 -11.36 14.74 -4.64
C GLY A 55 -12.56 14.14 -5.37
N ARG A 56 -12.58 12.83 -5.65
CA ARG A 56 -13.68 12.12 -6.33
C ARG A 56 -14.54 11.27 -5.39
N GLY A 57 -14.66 11.65 -4.11
CA GLY A 57 -15.46 10.92 -3.12
C GLY A 57 -14.75 9.73 -2.44
N LEU A 58 -13.41 9.64 -2.56
CA LEU A 58 -12.56 8.70 -1.82
C LEU A 58 -11.69 9.42 -0.76
N GLU A 59 -12.18 10.53 -0.23
CA GLU A 59 -11.43 11.43 0.66
C GLU A 59 -11.36 10.91 2.10
N GLY A 60 -12.27 10.03 2.49
CA GLY A 60 -12.37 9.48 3.83
C GLY A 60 -11.67 8.13 3.99
N LYS A 61 -10.84 8.00 5.04
CA LYS A 61 -10.22 6.72 5.44
C LYS A 61 -11.26 5.61 5.60
N ARG A 62 -12.45 5.94 6.12
CA ARG A 62 -13.55 4.99 6.32
C ARG A 62 -14.11 4.43 5.00
N ASP A 63 -14.25 5.28 3.99
CA ASP A 63 -14.81 4.88 2.70
C ASP A 63 -13.79 4.04 1.91
N PHE A 64 -12.51 4.38 2.05
CA PHE A 64 -11.42 3.54 1.56
C PHE A 64 -11.35 2.18 2.25
N ASP A 65 -11.42 2.15 3.59
CA ASP A 65 -11.40 0.90 4.37
C ASP A 65 -12.59 0.00 3.99
N ASN A 66 -13.78 0.57 3.76
CA ASN A 66 -14.96 -0.14 3.26
C ASN A 66 -14.78 -0.64 1.82
N TYR A 67 -14.19 0.17 0.94
CA TYR A 67 -13.89 -0.22 -0.44
C TYR A 67 -12.91 -1.40 -0.49
N VAL A 68 -11.82 -1.34 0.27
CA VAL A 68 -10.83 -2.43 0.38
C VAL A 68 -11.47 -3.71 0.92
N LYS A 69 -12.32 -3.59 1.94
CA LYS A 69 -13.03 -4.73 2.54
C LYS A 69 -14.05 -5.36 1.57
N LYS A 70 -14.72 -4.55 0.75
CA LYS A 70 -15.76 -4.99 -0.20
C LYS A 70 -15.19 -5.59 -1.47
N TYR A 71 -14.16 -4.98 -2.03
CA TYR A 71 -13.61 -5.37 -3.34
C TYR A 71 -12.32 -6.18 -3.25
N GLY A 72 -11.82 -6.43 -2.04
CA GLY A 72 -10.64 -7.26 -1.83
C GLY A 72 -9.45 -6.75 -2.62
N CYS A 73 -9.01 -5.52 -2.36
CA CYS A 73 -7.82 -4.98 -3.01
C CYS A 73 -6.74 -4.67 -1.96
N PRO A 74 -5.83 -5.61 -1.69
CA PRO A 74 -4.64 -5.33 -0.89
C PRO A 74 -3.56 -4.57 -1.68
N THR A 75 -3.88 -4.01 -2.86
CA THR A 75 -2.88 -3.49 -3.81
C THR A 75 -3.31 -2.18 -4.47
N TRP A 76 -3.84 -1.24 -3.70
CA TRP A 76 -3.40 0.14 -3.87
C TRP A 76 -2.49 0.39 -2.67
N ILE A 77 -1.20 0.55 -3.00
CA ILE A 77 0.01 0.42 -2.16
C ILE A 77 -0.18 -0.54 -0.99
#